data_AF-A0AAE0HY64-F1
#
_entry.id   AF-A0AAE0HY64-F1
#
_cell.length_a   1.000
_cell.length_b   1.000
_cell.length_c   1.000
_cell.angle_alpha   90.00
_cell.angle_beta   90.00
_cell.angle_gamma   90.00
#
_symmetry.space_group_name_H-M   'P 1'
#
loop_
_entity.id
_entity.type
_entity.pdbx_description
1 polymer ?
#
loop_
_entity_poly.entity_id
_entity_poly.type
_entity_poly.pdbx_seq_one_letter_code
_entity_poly.pdbx_strand_id
1 'polypeptide(L)'
;MSSTELTSTLDFLTDAGHLLATTAPEVSAFLMSRRNNILFENELPQSQRQHVCTCCGHIMIMGQGSSLKVEHRKAMQRNPRLSKGKEHQSDTSPRSGPAKMITCGHCGRLTKTKLPAPAPISRRKIKAQEPINSAIPKQQLPGMAQTPQEAPSQKANSNANSKKRAKSRKAGLQALLDQNNATQGTRPGLSLSLFMKK
;
A
#
# COMPACT_ATOMS: atom_id res chain seq x y z
N MET A 1 11.22 -41.86 1.03
CA MET A 1 11.52 -41.48 2.43
C MET A 1 10.20 -41.16 3.11
N SER A 2 10.06 -41.47 4.39
CA SER A 2 8.87 -41.04 5.12
C SER A 2 8.81 -39.51 5.20
N SER A 3 7.61 -38.92 5.24
CA SER A 3 7.44 -37.46 5.29
C SER A 3 8.13 -36.82 6.50
N THR A 4 8.19 -37.54 7.62
CA THR A 4 8.88 -37.10 8.85
C THR A 4 10.39 -37.04 8.68
N GLU A 5 11.00 -38.07 8.08
CA GLU A 5 12.45 -38.10 7.81
C GLU A 5 12.88 -37.02 6.81
N LEU A 6 12.03 -36.71 5.83
CA LEU A 6 12.29 -35.64 4.87
C LEU A 6 12.35 -34.28 5.57
N THR A 7 11.39 -34.01 6.46
CA THR A 7 11.31 -32.75 7.18
C THR A 7 12.51 -32.57 8.10
N SER A 8 12.86 -33.60 8.90
CA SER A 8 14.03 -33.53 9.79
C SER A 8 15.35 -33.35 9.03
N THR A 9 15.49 -33.98 7.86
CA THR A 9 16.66 -33.81 7.00
C THR A 9 16.76 -32.38 6.46
N LEU A 10 15.64 -31.79 6.02
CA LEU A 10 15.61 -30.41 5.53
C LEU A 10 15.92 -29.41 6.63
N ASP A 11 15.41 -29.63 7.84
CA ASP A 11 15.68 -28.78 9.00
C ASP A 11 17.14 -28.86 9.40
N PHE A 12 17.71 -30.07 9.51
CA PHE A 12 19.13 -30.27 9.78
C PHE A 12 20.03 -29.56 8.75
N LEU A 13 19.75 -29.72 7.45
CA LEU A 13 20.53 -29.05 6.40
C LEU A 13 20.38 -27.52 6.47
N THR A 14 19.21 -27.03 6.88
CA THR A 14 18.95 -25.61 7.06
C THR A 14 19.80 -25.06 8.20
N ASP A 15 19.74 -25.69 9.37
CA ASP A 15 20.44 -25.24 10.57
C ASP A 15 21.95 -25.34 10.40
N ALA A 16 22.46 -26.47 9.88
CA ALA A 16 23.88 -26.64 9.61
C ALA A 16 24.41 -25.63 8.58
N GLY A 17 23.63 -25.37 7.52
CA GLY A 17 24.02 -24.37 6.52
C GLY A 17 24.03 -22.95 7.07
N HIS A 18 23.09 -22.60 7.95
CA HIS A 18 23.09 -21.29 8.63
C HIS A 18 24.22 -21.16 9.65
N LEU A 19 24.53 -22.20 10.40
CA LEU A 19 25.63 -22.22 11.38
C LEU A 19 26.98 -21.98 10.71
N LEU A 20 27.19 -22.53 9.51
CA LEU A 20 28.43 -22.42 8.74
C LEU A 20 28.45 -21.23 7.78
N ALA A 21 27.39 -20.42 7.70
CA ALA A 21 27.24 -19.38 6.68
C ALA A 21 28.35 -18.32 6.73
N THR A 22 28.85 -18.01 7.93
CA THR A 22 29.87 -16.98 8.16
C THR A 22 31.29 -17.56 8.22
N THR A 23 31.45 -18.76 8.77
CA THR A 23 32.76 -19.40 9.00
C THR A 23 33.24 -20.24 7.83
N ALA A 24 32.32 -20.85 7.08
CA ALA A 24 32.60 -21.73 5.95
C ALA A 24 31.52 -21.57 4.85
N PRO A 25 31.52 -20.45 4.10
CA PRO A 25 30.47 -20.13 3.13
C PRO A 25 30.34 -21.18 2.01
N GLU A 26 31.45 -21.80 1.59
CA GLU A 26 31.44 -22.86 0.58
C GLU A 26 30.74 -24.14 1.09
N VAL A 27 30.96 -24.50 2.35
CA VAL A 27 30.31 -25.67 2.97
C VAL A 27 28.82 -25.39 3.18
N SER A 28 28.50 -24.19 3.67
CA SER A 28 27.12 -23.71 3.75
C SER A 28 26.41 -23.80 2.39
N ALA A 29 27.08 -23.34 1.33
CA ALA A 29 26.55 -23.38 -0.03
C ALA A 29 26.33 -24.81 -0.52
N PHE A 30 27.25 -25.74 -0.23
CA PHE A 30 27.09 -27.16 -0.55
C PHE A 30 25.87 -27.77 0.15
N LEU A 31 25.72 -27.56 1.45
CA LEU A 31 24.58 -28.07 2.24
C LEU A 31 23.25 -27.53 1.71
N MET A 32 23.23 -26.24 1.40
CA MET A 32 22.05 -25.56 0.88
C MET A 32 21.74 -25.96 -0.58
N SER A 33 22.75 -26.27 -1.39
CA SER A 33 22.55 -26.88 -2.71
C SER A 33 21.97 -28.29 -2.59
N ARG A 34 22.44 -29.09 -1.64
CA ARG A 34 21.89 -30.43 -1.38
C ARG A 34 20.42 -30.34 -0.94
N ARG A 35 20.11 -29.40 -0.03
CA ARG A 35 18.74 -29.09 0.37
C ARG A 35 17.87 -28.72 -0.83
N ASN A 36 18.35 -27.85 -1.73
CA ASN A 36 17.61 -27.46 -2.93
C ASN A 36 17.28 -28.64 -3.85
N ASN A 37 18.19 -29.60 -4.00
CA ASN A 37 17.95 -30.82 -4.78
C ASN A 37 16.83 -31.66 -4.15
N ILE A 38 16.86 -31.86 -2.82
CA ILE A 38 15.78 -32.59 -2.11
C ILE A 38 14.44 -31.87 -2.28
N LEU A 39 14.42 -30.54 -2.14
CA LEU A 39 13.20 -29.75 -2.36
C LEU A 39 12.69 -29.93 -3.80
N PHE A 40 13.60 -29.93 -4.79
CA PHE A 40 13.26 -30.11 -6.22
C PHE A 40 12.67 -31.50 -6.49
N GLU A 41 13.32 -32.56 -6.03
CA GLU A 41 12.89 -33.96 -6.19
C GLU A 41 11.52 -34.23 -5.56
N ASN A 42 11.18 -33.55 -4.46
CA ASN A 42 9.92 -33.73 -3.74
C ASN A 42 8.87 -32.65 -4.08
N GLU A 43 9.08 -31.84 -5.12
CA GLU A 43 8.16 -30.79 -5.58
C GLU A 43 7.69 -29.80 -4.48
N LEU A 44 8.54 -29.57 -3.48
CA LEU A 44 8.20 -28.74 -2.32
C LEU A 44 8.12 -27.23 -2.66
N PRO A 45 7.33 -26.45 -1.91
CA PRO A 45 6.96 -25.09 -2.28
C PRO A 45 8.15 -24.15 -2.47
N GLN A 46 8.02 -23.26 -3.44
CA GLN A 46 9.07 -22.33 -3.84
C GLN A 46 9.39 -21.28 -2.76
N SER A 47 8.53 -21.06 -1.76
CA SER A 47 8.78 -20.14 -0.65
C SER A 47 10.06 -20.49 0.10
N GLN A 48 10.30 -21.78 0.35
CA GLN A 48 11.51 -22.28 1.02
C GLN A 48 12.76 -22.26 0.13
N ARG A 49 12.62 -21.98 -1.18
CA ARG A 49 13.76 -21.91 -2.11
C ARG A 49 14.23 -20.47 -2.37
N GLN A 50 13.51 -19.47 -1.86
CA GLN A 50 13.76 -18.07 -2.21
C GLN A 50 14.95 -17.43 -1.48
N HIS A 51 15.35 -17.96 -0.33
CA HIS A 51 16.45 -17.40 0.45
C HIS A 51 17.81 -18.00 0.10
N VAL A 52 17.85 -19.04 -0.74
CA VAL A 52 19.07 -19.71 -1.21
C VAL A 52 19.18 -19.56 -2.71
N CYS A 53 20.37 -19.26 -3.21
CA CYS A 53 20.61 -19.27 -4.65
C CYS A 53 20.44 -20.71 -5.19
N THR A 54 19.51 -20.90 -6.12
CA THR A 54 19.26 -22.22 -6.75
C THR A 54 20.42 -22.72 -7.61
N CYS A 55 21.46 -21.92 -7.78
CA CYS A 55 22.52 -22.18 -8.73
C CYS A 55 23.88 -22.41 -8.09
N CYS A 56 24.27 -21.57 -7.13
CA CYS A 56 25.53 -21.73 -6.39
C CYS A 56 25.30 -22.11 -4.92
N GLY A 57 24.06 -22.35 -4.49
CA GLY A 57 23.73 -22.77 -3.13
C GLY A 57 23.93 -21.71 -2.05
N HIS A 58 24.49 -20.54 -2.35
CA HIS A 58 24.75 -19.51 -1.34
C HIS A 58 23.46 -18.93 -0.75
N ILE A 59 23.45 -18.74 0.56
CA ILE A 59 22.36 -18.08 1.29
C ILE A 59 22.36 -16.59 0.92
N MET A 60 21.24 -16.11 0.40
CA MET A 60 21.07 -14.73 -0.07
C MET A 60 20.66 -13.82 1.09
N ILE A 61 21.65 -13.28 1.80
CA ILE A 61 21.43 -12.33 2.91
C ILE A 61 21.32 -10.90 2.34
N MET A 62 20.16 -10.26 2.56
CA MET A 62 19.93 -8.88 2.12
C MET A 62 20.85 -7.91 2.86
N GLY A 63 21.56 -7.06 2.13
CA GLY A 63 22.53 -6.11 2.69
C GLY A 63 23.96 -6.65 2.78
N GLN A 64 24.17 -7.96 2.56
CA GLN A 64 25.50 -8.59 2.47
C GLN A 64 25.76 -9.03 1.02
N GLY A 65 25.73 -8.08 0.09
CA GLY A 65 25.99 -8.32 -1.34
C GLY A 65 24.79 -8.81 -2.14
N SER A 66 23.83 -9.53 -1.55
CA SER A 66 22.58 -9.89 -2.26
C SER A 66 21.60 -8.71 -2.30
N SER A 67 20.94 -8.50 -3.44
CA SER A 67 20.02 -7.37 -3.64
C SER A 67 18.57 -7.81 -3.87
N LEU A 68 17.63 -7.06 -3.30
CA LEU A 68 16.19 -7.26 -3.46
C LEU A 68 15.57 -6.03 -4.14
N LYS A 69 14.85 -6.25 -5.25
CA LYS A 69 14.06 -5.23 -5.95
C LYS A 69 12.62 -5.71 -6.05
N VAL A 70 11.67 -4.86 -5.68
CA VAL A 70 10.23 -5.14 -5.84
C VAL A 70 9.70 -4.28 -6.97
N GLU A 71 9.46 -4.89 -8.12
CA GLU A 71 8.94 -4.22 -9.29
C GLU A 71 7.41 -4.27 -9.29
N HIS A 72 6.77 -3.12 -9.20
CA HIS A 72 5.33 -2.99 -9.39
C HIS A 72 5.06 -2.66 -10.85
N ARG A 73 4.23 -3.46 -11.53
CA ARG A 73 3.73 -3.05 -12.85
C ARG A 73 2.90 -1.80 -12.65
N LYS A 74 3.40 -0.64 -13.10
CA LYS A 74 2.63 0.60 -13.11
C LYS A 74 1.32 0.29 -13.81
N ALA A 75 0.19 0.48 -13.13
CA ALA A 75 -1.10 0.42 -13.78
C ALA A 75 -1.01 1.42 -14.93
N MET A 76 -1.01 0.92 -16.17
CA MET A 76 -1.02 1.75 -17.37
C MET A 76 -2.18 2.71 -17.16
N GLN A 77 -1.88 3.98 -16.90
CA GLN A 77 -2.90 5.00 -16.78
C GLN A 77 -3.55 5.06 -18.15
N ARG A 78 -4.66 4.35 -18.32
CA ARG A 78 -5.51 4.49 -19.49
C ARG A 78 -5.95 5.94 -19.46
N ASN A 79 -5.31 6.77 -20.27
CA ASN A 79 -5.78 8.12 -20.53
C ASN A 79 -7.20 7.99 -21.07
N PRO A 80 -8.24 8.44 -20.33
CA PRO A 80 -9.63 8.26 -20.75
C PRO A 80 -9.98 9.11 -21.99
N ARG A 81 -9.04 9.92 -22.49
CA ARG A 81 -9.26 10.86 -23.59
C ARG A 81 -8.98 10.31 -24.99
N LEU A 82 -8.43 9.09 -25.11
CA LEU A 82 -8.03 8.52 -26.41
C LEU A 82 -8.74 7.20 -26.78
N SER A 83 -9.61 6.65 -25.92
CA SER A 83 -10.30 5.38 -26.19
C SER A 83 -11.78 5.58 -26.56
N LYS A 84 -12.07 6.48 -27.50
CA LYS A 84 -13.38 6.55 -28.16
C LYS A 84 -13.22 5.88 -29.52
N GLY A 85 -13.68 4.64 -29.64
CA GLY A 85 -13.67 3.91 -30.91
C GLY A 85 -12.67 2.75 -30.92
N LYS A 86 -12.97 1.72 -30.13
CA LYS A 86 -12.71 0.29 -30.42
C LYS A 86 -13.30 -0.48 -29.25
N GLU A 87 -14.33 -1.27 -29.52
CA GLU A 87 -14.78 -2.35 -28.64
C GLU A 87 -13.60 -3.31 -28.45
N HIS A 88 -12.73 -3.00 -27.50
CA HIS A 88 -11.78 -3.97 -27.01
C HIS A 88 -12.55 -4.90 -26.10
N GLN A 89 -12.73 -6.14 -26.57
CA GLN A 89 -12.95 -7.30 -25.72
C GLN A 89 -12.17 -7.09 -24.43
N SER A 90 -12.90 -7.03 -23.32
CA SER A 90 -12.33 -6.91 -22.00
C SER A 90 -11.52 -8.17 -21.76
N ASP A 91 -10.24 -8.11 -22.10
CA ASP A 91 -9.28 -9.14 -21.75
C ASP A 91 -9.30 -9.24 -20.23
N THR A 92 -10.00 -10.23 -19.70
CA THR A 92 -10.12 -10.59 -18.28
C THR A 92 -8.80 -11.18 -17.78
N SER A 93 -7.67 -10.64 -18.24
CA SER A 93 -6.37 -11.03 -17.74
C SER A 93 -6.34 -10.71 -16.24
N PRO A 94 -6.09 -11.73 -15.39
CA PRO A 94 -6.03 -11.51 -13.95
C PRO A 94 -4.96 -10.47 -13.68
N ARG A 95 -5.30 -9.47 -12.86
CA ARG A 95 -4.43 -8.35 -12.52
C ARG A 95 -3.09 -8.91 -12.02
N SER A 96 -2.03 -8.83 -12.81
CA SER A 96 -0.73 -9.37 -12.41
C SER A 96 -0.16 -8.56 -11.24
N GLY A 97 0.18 -9.24 -10.14
CA GLY A 97 0.77 -8.63 -8.95
C GLY A 97 2.22 -8.17 -9.16
N PRO A 98 2.82 -7.52 -8.15
CA PRO A 98 4.21 -7.12 -8.20
C PRO A 98 5.15 -8.34 -8.34
N ALA A 99 6.34 -8.10 -8.89
CA ALA A 99 7.39 -9.11 -8.98
C ALA A 99 8.51 -8.81 -7.98
N LYS A 100 8.89 -9.82 -7.21
CA LYS A 100 10.07 -9.83 -6.34
C LYS A 100 11.26 -10.30 -7.17
N MET A 101 12.32 -9.51 -7.24
CA MET A 101 13.56 -9.84 -7.94
C MET A 101 14.71 -9.87 -6.92
N ILE A 102 15.31 -11.04 -6.73
CA ILE A 102 16.45 -11.24 -5.82
C ILE A 102 17.68 -11.55 -6.67
N THR A 103 18.78 -10.83 -6.46
CA THR A 103 20.06 -11.10 -7.13
C THR A 103 21.03 -11.69 -6.12
N CYS A 104 21.64 -12.84 -6.45
CA CYS A 104 22.65 -13.48 -5.62
C CYS A 104 23.92 -12.63 -5.56
N GLY A 105 24.39 -12.32 -4.35
CA GLY A 105 25.63 -11.56 -4.13
C GLY A 105 26.92 -12.30 -4.49
N HIS A 106 26.87 -13.62 -4.69
CA HIS A 106 28.05 -14.43 -5.00
C HIS A 106 28.20 -14.69 -6.51
N CYS A 107 27.16 -15.23 -7.17
CA CYS A 107 27.21 -15.55 -8.60
C CYS A 107 26.45 -14.57 -9.52
N GLY A 108 25.77 -13.57 -8.96
CA GLY A 108 25.02 -12.56 -9.73
C GLY A 108 23.70 -13.04 -10.37
N ARG A 109 23.31 -14.32 -10.20
CA ARG A 109 22.07 -14.83 -10.81
C ARG A 109 20.83 -14.19 -10.19
N LEU A 110 19.85 -13.93 -11.05
CA LEU A 110 18.59 -13.27 -10.72
C LEU A 110 17.45 -14.29 -10.56
N THR A 111 16.79 -14.26 -9.41
CA THR A 111 15.58 -15.03 -9.11
C THR A 111 14.37 -14.10 -9.13
N LYS A 112 13.42 -14.35 -10.05
CA LYS A 112 12.17 -13.58 -10.16
C LYS A 112 10.99 -14.38 -9.64
N THR A 113 10.31 -13.87 -8.62
CA THR A 113 9.09 -14.45 -8.07
C THR A 113 7.90 -13.52 -8.31
N LYS A 114 6.86 -14.02 -8.97
CA LYS A 114 5.59 -13.29 -9.13
C LYS A 114 4.82 -13.36 -7.82
N LEU A 115 4.44 -12.21 -7.27
CA LEU A 115 3.57 -12.15 -6.09
C LEU A 115 2.11 -12.07 -6.55
N PRO A 116 1.17 -12.63 -5.77
CA PRO A 116 -0.25 -12.49 -6.06
C PRO A 116 -0.67 -11.01 -6.07
N ALA A 117 -1.72 -10.70 -6.83
CA ALA A 117 -2.25 -9.35 -6.90
C ALA A 117 -2.75 -8.91 -5.51
N PRO A 118 -2.43 -7.70 -5.04
CA PRO A 118 -3.01 -7.19 -3.80
C PRO A 118 -4.53 -7.04 -3.97
N ALA A 119 -5.27 -7.36 -2.91
CA ALA A 119 -6.71 -7.19 -2.88
C ALA A 119 -7.10 -5.71 -3.16
N PRO A 120 -8.21 -5.46 -3.87
CA PRO A 120 -8.65 -4.11 -4.16
C PRO A 120 -9.01 -3.37 -2.86
N ILE A 121 -8.37 -2.23 -2.61
CA ILE A 121 -8.69 -1.36 -1.48
C ILE A 121 -10.03 -0.68 -1.77
N SER A 122 -11.09 -1.10 -1.09
CA SER A 122 -12.38 -0.39 -1.11
C SER A 122 -12.30 0.85 -0.21
N ARG A 123 -12.10 2.02 -0.82
CA ARG A 123 -12.27 3.29 -0.09
C ARG A 123 -13.75 3.60 -0.03
N ARG A 124 -14.37 3.41 1.14
CA ARG A 124 -15.73 3.93 1.39
C ARG A 124 -15.69 5.44 1.20
N LYS A 125 -16.36 5.94 0.16
CA LYS A 125 -16.67 7.36 0.06
C LYS A 125 -17.61 7.66 1.22
N ILE A 126 -17.15 8.40 2.22
CA ILE A 126 -18.04 9.03 3.19
C ILE A 126 -18.89 9.99 2.37
N LYS A 127 -20.14 9.62 2.09
CA LYS A 127 -21.13 10.58 1.61
C LYS A 127 -21.30 11.59 2.74
N ALA A 128 -20.99 12.86 2.47
CA ALA A 128 -21.36 13.93 3.37
C ALA A 128 -22.88 13.84 3.57
N GLN A 129 -23.30 13.57 4.80
CA GLN A 129 -24.72 13.59 5.16
C GLN A 129 -25.21 15.03 5.00
N GLU A 130 -26.31 15.20 4.27
CA GLU A 130 -27.05 16.45 4.26
C GLU A 130 -27.53 16.77 5.68
N PRO A 131 -27.48 18.03 6.13
CA PRO A 131 -27.93 18.38 7.46
C PRO A 131 -29.43 18.13 7.58
N ILE A 132 -29.79 17.29 8.54
CA ILE A 132 -31.15 17.08 9.04
C ILE A 132 -31.63 18.44 9.57
N ASN A 133 -32.47 19.13 8.80
CA ASN A 133 -33.20 20.28 9.31
C ASN A 133 -34.21 19.79 10.34
N SER A 134 -33.89 20.00 11.62
CA SER A 134 -34.81 19.84 12.74
C SER A 134 -35.95 20.87 12.63
N ALA A 135 -37.14 20.42 12.23
CA ALA A 135 -38.36 21.21 12.31
C ALA A 135 -39.10 20.87 13.61
N ILE A 136 -39.12 21.83 14.53
CA ILE A 136 -39.94 21.88 15.74
C ILE A 136 -41.40 22.13 15.30
N PRO A 137 -42.42 21.40 15.80
CA PRO A 137 -43.81 21.66 15.42
C PRO A 137 -44.38 22.79 16.27
N LYS A 138 -44.82 23.89 15.64
CA LYS A 138 -45.72 24.88 16.25
C LYS A 138 -47.07 24.86 15.54
N GLN A 139 -48.09 24.82 16.37
CA GLN A 139 -49.51 24.63 16.05
C GLN A 139 -50.16 25.88 15.43
N GLN A 140 -51.28 25.61 14.74
CA GLN A 140 -52.19 26.42 13.94
C GLN A 140 -52.82 27.66 14.62
N LEU A 141 -52.87 28.83 13.93
CA LEU A 141 -54.02 29.55 13.29
C LEU A 141 -54.60 30.69 14.18
N PRO A 142 -55.36 31.70 13.66
CA PRO A 142 -55.54 32.23 12.28
C PRO A 142 -55.48 33.79 12.16
N GLY A 143 -55.44 34.35 10.94
CA GLY A 143 -55.86 35.75 10.72
C GLY A 143 -55.36 36.52 9.47
N MET A 144 -56.25 36.66 8.48
CA MET A 144 -56.46 37.77 7.51
C MET A 144 -55.37 38.26 6.52
N ALA A 145 -55.69 38.04 5.24
CA ALA A 145 -55.64 38.93 4.07
C ALA A 145 -54.40 39.80 3.75
N GLN A 146 -53.75 39.53 2.61
CA GLN A 146 -53.71 40.37 1.38
C GLN A 146 -52.58 39.89 0.43
N THR A 147 -52.91 39.78 -0.86
CA THR A 147 -52.03 39.60 -2.04
C THR A 147 -51.86 40.97 -2.75
N PRO A 148 -51.11 41.15 -3.89
CA PRO A 148 -50.08 40.34 -4.59
C PRO A 148 -48.84 41.16 -5.10
N GLN A 149 -47.99 40.51 -5.93
CA GLN A 149 -47.01 41.03 -6.93
C GLN A 149 -45.54 41.16 -6.45
N GLU A 150 -44.48 40.81 -7.20
CA GLU A 150 -44.24 40.27 -8.55
C GLU A 150 -42.78 39.72 -8.60
N ALA A 151 -42.50 38.89 -9.61
CA ALA A 151 -41.25 38.21 -10.00
C ALA A 151 -39.93 39.06 -9.93
N PRO A 152 -38.68 38.51 -10.01
CA PRO A 152 -38.32 37.38 -10.88
C PRO A 152 -37.27 36.35 -10.41
N SER A 153 -37.38 35.23 -11.11
CA SER A 153 -36.37 34.22 -11.36
C SER A 153 -34.98 34.81 -11.65
N GLN A 154 -33.94 34.24 -11.03
CA GLN A 154 -32.63 34.13 -11.69
C GLN A 154 -31.75 33.06 -11.04
N LYS A 155 -31.32 32.14 -11.89
CA LYS A 155 -30.44 31.00 -11.62
C LYS A 155 -29.07 31.51 -11.16
N ALA A 156 -28.66 31.17 -9.94
CA ALA A 156 -27.35 31.53 -9.43
C ALA A 156 -26.28 30.54 -9.95
N ASN A 157 -25.43 31.05 -10.83
CA ASN A 157 -24.30 30.34 -11.43
C ASN A 157 -23.25 29.92 -10.40
N SER A 158 -22.80 28.68 -10.53
CA SER A 158 -21.88 27.92 -9.69
C SER A 158 -20.40 28.30 -9.84
N ASN A 159 -20.06 29.59 -10.02
CA ASN A 159 -18.67 30.04 -10.19
C ASN A 159 -18.24 31.17 -9.22
N ALA A 160 -18.97 31.39 -8.12
CA ALA A 160 -18.65 32.40 -7.11
C ALA A 160 -17.85 31.89 -5.87
N ASN A 161 -17.39 30.62 -5.85
CA ASN A 161 -16.69 30.03 -4.69
C ASN A 161 -15.15 30.21 -4.74
N SER A 162 -14.57 30.46 -5.92
CA SER A 162 -13.10 30.47 -6.09
C SER A 162 -12.39 31.65 -5.38
N LYS A 163 -12.99 32.86 -5.39
CA LYS A 163 -12.41 34.03 -4.72
C LYS A 163 -12.68 34.09 -3.21
N LYS A 164 -13.79 33.50 -2.73
CA LYS A 164 -14.10 33.41 -1.29
C LYS A 164 -13.23 32.37 -0.58
N ARG A 165 -12.87 31.27 -1.24
CA ARG A 165 -12.03 30.19 -0.69
C ARG A 165 -10.54 30.58 -0.54
N ALA A 166 -10.02 31.50 -1.35
CA ALA A 166 -8.65 32.01 -1.20
C ALA A 166 -8.48 32.91 0.04
N LYS A 167 -9.53 33.64 0.43
CA LYS A 167 -9.52 34.52 1.61
C LYS A 167 -9.70 33.74 2.92
N SER A 168 -10.46 32.64 2.90
CA SER A 168 -10.59 31.74 4.07
C SER A 168 -9.37 30.84 4.31
N ARG A 169 -8.52 30.59 3.30
CA ARG A 169 -7.26 29.84 3.48
C ARG A 169 -6.21 30.62 4.29
N LYS A 170 -6.21 31.95 4.23
CA LYS A 170 -5.30 32.79 5.04
C LYS A 170 -5.78 32.92 6.50
N ALA A 171 -7.08 32.97 6.74
CA ALA A 171 -7.65 32.95 8.10
C ALA A 171 -7.61 31.55 8.74
N GLY A 172 -7.74 30.48 7.93
CA GLY A 172 -7.74 29.11 8.43
C GLY A 172 -6.38 28.63 8.94
N LEU A 173 -5.27 29.10 8.36
CA LEU A 173 -3.92 28.75 8.84
C LEU A 173 -3.65 29.38 10.22
N GLN A 174 -4.04 30.64 10.41
CA GLN A 174 -3.91 31.34 11.70
C GLN A 174 -4.71 30.61 12.79
N ALA A 175 -5.97 30.26 12.50
CA ALA A 175 -6.83 29.51 13.43
C ALA A 175 -6.28 28.11 13.76
N LEU A 176 -5.62 27.44 12.81
CA LEU A 176 -4.94 26.16 13.05
C LEU A 176 -3.68 26.32 13.90
N LEU A 177 -2.93 27.41 13.73
CA LEU A 177 -1.78 27.74 14.58
C LEU A 177 -2.22 28.10 16.01
N ASP A 178 -3.29 28.89 16.16
CA ASP A 178 -3.85 29.25 17.47
C ASP A 178 -4.43 28.03 18.19
N GLN A 179 -5.08 27.09 17.48
CA GLN A 179 -5.50 25.81 18.06
C GLN A 179 -4.31 24.94 18.48
N ASN A 180 -3.23 24.90 17.70
CA ASN A 180 -2.04 24.12 18.04
C ASN A 180 -1.29 24.73 19.23
N ASN A 181 -1.28 26.06 19.35
CA ASN A 181 -0.73 26.77 20.51
C ASN A 181 -1.62 26.59 21.76
N ALA A 182 -2.94 26.66 21.62
CA ALA A 182 -3.89 26.49 22.73
C ALA A 182 -3.94 25.05 23.28
N THR A 183 -3.60 24.04 22.46
CA THR A 183 -3.59 22.63 22.87
C THR A 183 -2.29 22.18 23.54
N GLN A 184 -1.26 23.02 23.61
CA GLN A 184 0.00 22.70 24.33
C GLN A 184 -0.15 22.66 25.86
N GLY A 185 -1.27 23.11 26.41
CA GLY A 185 -1.49 23.18 27.86
C GLY A 185 -1.94 21.88 28.55
N THR A 186 -2.26 20.79 27.83
CA THR A 186 -2.89 19.63 28.51
C THR A 186 -2.49 18.23 28.03
N ARG A 187 -1.57 18.05 27.06
CA ARG A 187 -1.11 16.70 26.67
C ARG A 187 0.37 16.68 26.24
N PRO A 188 1.18 15.69 26.68
CA PRO A 188 2.56 15.56 26.23
C PRO A 188 2.55 14.94 24.82
N GLY A 189 2.52 15.78 23.79
CA GLY A 189 2.60 15.39 22.39
C GLY A 189 3.94 15.82 21.80
N LEU A 190 4.61 14.91 21.10
CA LEU A 190 5.88 15.09 20.40
C LEU A 190 5.90 16.37 19.56
N SER A 191 6.46 17.46 20.11
CA SER A 191 6.60 18.74 19.42
C SER A 191 7.92 18.78 18.65
N LEU A 192 7.90 19.42 17.48
CA LEU A 192 9.07 19.60 16.62
C LEU A 192 10.23 20.31 17.35
N SER A 193 9.92 21.15 18.34
CA SER A 193 10.91 21.84 19.17
C SER A 193 11.68 20.92 20.11
N LEU A 194 11.11 19.78 20.51
CA LEU A 194 11.81 18.78 21.32
C LEU A 194 12.85 17.99 20.51
N PHE A 195 12.67 17.89 19.19
CA PHE A 195 13.58 17.16 18.30
C PHE A 195 14.74 18.04 17.79
N MET A 196 14.59 19.36 17.86
CA MET A 196 15.57 20.33 17.34
C MET A 196 16.49 20.93 18.43
N LYS A 197 16.32 20.52 19.70
CA LYS A 197 17.23 20.90 20.80
C LYS A 197 18.25 19.78 20.99
N LYS A 198 19.50 20.10 20.65
CA LYS A 198 20.69 19.25 20.86
C LYS A 198 21.15 19.32 22.31
#